data_AF-A0AAJ2NSZ7-F1
#
_entry.id   AF-A0AAJ2NSZ7-F1
#
_cell.length_a   1.000
_cell.length_b   1.000
_cell.length_c   1.000
_cell.angle_alpha   90.00
_cell.angle_beta   90.00
_cell.angle_gamma   90.00
#
_symmetry.space_group_name_H-M   'P 1'
#
loop_
_entity.id
_entity.type
_entity.pdbx_description
1 polymer ?
#
loop_
_entity_poly.entity_id
_entity_poly.type
_entity_poly.pdbx_seq_one_letter_code
_entity_poly.pdbx_strand_id
1 'polypeptide(L)'
;TEFALRMMGDIQQYFIDHQVRNYYSVSISGYHIAEAGANPITQLAFTLANGFTYVEYYLSRGMNIDDFAPNLSFFFSNGLDPEYTV
;
A
#
# COMPACT_ATOMS: atom_id res chain seq x y z
N THR A 1 -10.35 -13.51 -3.35
CA THR A 1 -9.39 -14.60 -3.61
C THR A 1 -8.16 -14.37 -2.76
N GLU A 2 -7.78 -15.31 -1.90
CA GLU A 2 -6.73 -15.10 -0.89
C GLU A 2 -5.29 -15.30 -1.42
N PHE A 3 -5.15 -15.91 -2.60
CA PHE A 3 -3.85 -16.28 -3.18
C PHE A 3 -2.90 -15.09 -3.39
N ALA A 4 -3.40 -13.97 -3.92
CA ALA A 4 -2.57 -12.81 -4.21
C ALA A 4 -2.01 -12.16 -2.93
N LEU A 5 -2.85 -12.01 -1.89
CA LEU A 5 -2.41 -11.51 -0.59
C LEU A 5 -1.36 -12.42 0.04
N ARG A 6 -1.56 -13.74 -0.05
CA ARG A 6 -0.55 -14.71 0.40
C ARG A 6 0.80 -14.53 -0.29
N MET A 7 0.81 -14.46 -1.62
CA MET A 7 2.04 -14.24 -2.40
C MET A 7 2.73 -12.94 -2.01
N MET A 8 1.98 -11.85 -1.84
CA MET A 8 2.52 -10.57 -1.40
C MET A 8 3.17 -10.65 0.00
N GLY A 9 2.56 -11.39 0.93
CA GLY A 9 3.18 -11.63 2.23
C GLY A 9 4.43 -12.51 2.15
N ASP A 10 4.47 -13.47 1.22
CA ASP A 10 5.67 -14.32 1.04
C ASP A 10 6.84 -13.50 0.48
N ILE A 11 6.56 -12.55 -0.43
CA ILE A 11 7.56 -11.58 -0.93
C ILE A 11 8.07 -10.69 0.22
N GLN A 12 7.18 -10.15 1.05
CA GLN A 12 7.59 -9.31 2.17
C GLN A 12 8.40 -10.08 3.21
N GLN A 13 8.02 -11.33 3.51
CA GLN A 13 8.80 -12.19 4.40
C GLN A 13 10.21 -12.40 3.85
N TYR A 14 10.33 -12.69 2.54
CA TYR A 14 11.63 -12.85 1.91
C TYR A 14 12.50 -11.59 2.05
N PHE A 15 11.90 -10.39 1.91
CA PHE A 15 12.62 -9.13 2.06
C PHE A 15 13.16 -8.94 3.47
N ILE A 16 12.38 -9.29 4.49
CA ILE A 16 12.79 -9.24 5.90
C ILE A 16 13.94 -10.22 6.14
N ASP A 17 13.77 -11.48 5.74
CA ASP A 17 14.73 -12.56 5.96
C ASP A 17 16.09 -12.29 5.28
N HIS A 18 16.08 -11.58 4.14
CA HIS A 18 17.27 -11.30 3.33
C HIS A 18 17.72 -9.83 3.40
N GLN A 19 17.17 -9.05 4.34
CA GLN A 19 17.53 -7.63 4.54
C GLN A 19 17.44 -6.78 3.26
N VAL A 20 16.43 -7.01 2.43
CA VAL A 20 16.14 -6.22 1.23
C VAL A 20 15.47 -4.91 1.65
N ARG A 21 16.29 -3.92 2.04
CA ARG A 21 15.80 -2.65 2.58
C ARG A 21 15.54 -1.57 1.51
N ASN A 22 16.18 -1.67 0.35
CA ASN A 22 16.18 -0.62 -0.68
C ASN A 22 15.21 -0.89 -1.85
N TYR A 23 14.23 -1.76 -1.65
CA TYR A 23 13.18 -2.05 -2.64
C TYR A 23 11.80 -1.92 -1.99
N TYR A 24 10.86 -1.25 -2.65
CA TYR A 24 9.48 -1.13 -2.19
C TYR A 24 8.66 -2.29 -2.75
N SER A 25 8.27 -3.25 -1.90
CA SER A 25 7.58 -4.48 -2.30
C SER A 25 6.15 -4.22 -2.80
N VAL A 26 5.52 -3.15 -2.31
CA VAL A 26 4.15 -2.74 -2.64
C VAL A 26 4.10 -1.22 -2.89
N SER A 27 3.44 -0.85 -3.99
CA SER A 27 3.01 0.52 -4.25
C SER A 27 1.49 0.60 -4.11
N ILE A 28 1.05 1.11 -2.96
CA ILE A 28 -0.35 1.21 -2.58
C ILE A 28 -0.95 2.36 -3.38
N SER A 29 -1.75 2.02 -4.39
CA SER A 29 -2.14 2.98 -5.42
C SER A 29 -3.59 3.43 -5.30
N GLY A 30 -3.76 4.75 -5.23
CA GLY A 30 -5.03 5.45 -5.45
C GLY A 30 -5.21 5.92 -6.88
N TYR A 31 -4.13 6.05 -7.66
CA TYR A 31 -4.18 6.54 -9.03
C TYR A 31 -5.29 5.89 -9.86
N HIS A 32 -5.30 4.56 -9.91
CA HIS A 32 -6.30 3.79 -10.69
C HIS A 32 -7.73 3.98 -10.18
N ILE A 33 -7.92 4.22 -8.88
CA ILE A 33 -9.24 4.48 -8.27
C ILE A 33 -9.75 5.85 -8.74
N ALA A 34 -8.87 6.85 -8.81
CA ALA A 34 -9.20 8.18 -9.31
C ALA A 34 -9.49 8.19 -10.81
N GLU A 35 -8.65 7.52 -11.61
CA GLU A 35 -8.86 7.40 -13.06
C GLU A 35 -10.17 6.65 -13.40
N ALA A 36 -10.67 5.83 -12.48
CA ALA A 36 -11.97 5.18 -12.59
C ALA A 36 -13.16 6.09 -12.21
N GLY A 37 -12.92 7.34 -11.81
CA GLY A 37 -13.95 8.36 -11.52
C GLY A 37 -14.17 8.66 -10.04
N ALA A 38 -13.33 8.17 -9.13
CA ALA A 38 -13.43 8.52 -7.72
C ALA A 38 -12.95 9.97 -7.46
N ASN A 39 -13.69 10.70 -6.63
CA ASN A 39 -13.28 12.03 -6.17
C ASN A 39 -12.04 11.94 -5.23
N PRO A 40 -11.39 13.08 -4.91
CA PRO A 40 -10.15 13.07 -4.14
C PRO A 40 -10.26 12.43 -2.76
N ILE A 41 -11.37 12.67 -2.07
CA ILE A 41 -11.64 12.15 -0.74
C ILE A 41 -11.76 10.63 -0.79
N THR A 42 -12.51 10.11 -1.78
CA THR A 42 -12.66 8.66 -1.99
C THR A 42 -11.33 8.02 -2.39
N GLN A 43 -10.53 8.66 -3.25
CA GLN A 43 -9.19 8.17 -3.59
C GLN A 43 -8.33 8.02 -2.33
N LEU A 44 -8.24 9.08 -1.53
CA LEU A 44 -7.43 9.09 -0.32
C LEU A 44 -7.91 8.02 0.67
N ALA A 45 -9.21 7.99 0.95
CA ALA A 45 -9.79 7.08 1.92
C ALA A 45 -9.55 5.61 1.55
N PHE A 46 -9.81 5.22 0.32
CA PHE A 46 -9.63 3.83 -0.11
C PHE A 46 -8.15 3.44 -0.21
N THR A 47 -7.28 4.35 -0.65
CA THR A 47 -5.84 4.06 -0.71
C THR A 47 -5.25 3.83 0.69
N LEU A 48 -5.61 4.69 1.65
CA LEU A 48 -5.18 4.52 3.04
C LEU A 48 -5.79 3.26 3.67
N ALA A 49 -7.07 2.97 3.44
CA ALA A 49 -7.70 1.74 3.92
C ALA A 49 -7.03 0.48 3.37
N ASN A 50 -6.68 0.47 2.07
CA ASN A 50 -5.92 -0.62 1.46
C ASN A 50 -4.51 -0.74 2.10
N GLY A 51 -3.85 0.40 2.36
CA GLY A 51 -2.57 0.43 3.04
C GLY A 51 -2.63 -0.17 4.46
N PHE A 52 -3.61 0.23 5.26
CA PHE A 52 -3.84 -0.35 6.58
C PHE A 52 -4.18 -1.83 6.51
N THR A 53 -4.91 -2.28 5.47
CA THR A 53 -5.18 -3.70 5.26
C THR A 53 -3.90 -4.50 5.04
N TYR A 54 -2.93 -3.99 4.27
CA TYR A 54 -1.62 -4.65 4.12
C TYR A 54 -0.83 -4.67 5.42
N VAL A 55 -0.86 -3.58 6.19
CA VAL A 55 -0.22 -3.51 7.51
C VAL A 55 -0.81 -4.58 8.44
N GLU A 56 -2.13 -4.63 8.59
CA GLU A 56 -2.82 -5.63 9.42
C GLU A 56 -2.52 -7.05 8.95
N TYR A 57 -2.50 -7.27 7.63
CA TYR A 57 -2.18 -8.57 7.07
C TYR A 57 -0.75 -9.01 7.41
N TYR A 58 0.25 -8.15 7.27
CA TYR A 58 1.64 -8.48 7.61
C TYR A 58 1.85 -8.67 9.13
N LEU A 59 1.20 -7.85 9.97
CA LEU A 59 1.17 -8.06 11.42
C LEU A 59 0.54 -9.41 11.79
N SER A 60 -0.55 -9.80 11.13
CA SER A 60 -1.20 -11.11 11.36
C SER A 60 -0.30 -12.31 11.00
N ARG A 61 0.74 -12.08 10.18
CA ARG A 61 1.79 -13.07 9.86
C ARG A 61 2.98 -13.05 10.82
N GLY A 62 2.96 -12.19 11.84
CA GLY A 62 4.01 -12.09 12.85
C GLY A 62 5.21 -11.24 12.44
N MET A 63 5.10 -10.43 11.38
CA MET A 63 6.15 -9.49 10.97
C MET A 63 6.14 -8.27 11.90
N ASN A 64 7.31 -7.74 12.27
CA ASN A 64 7.39 -6.50 13.04
C ASN A 64 7.10 -5.29 12.13
N ILE A 65 6.37 -4.30 12.63
CA ILE A 65 5.97 -3.10 11.87
C ILE A 65 7.18 -2.36 11.28
N ASP A 66 8.26 -2.23 12.04
CA ASP A 66 9.48 -1.53 11.62
C ASP A 66 10.23 -2.27 10.52
N ASP A 67 9.94 -3.56 10.32
CA ASP A 67 10.63 -4.37 9.31
C ASP A 67 10.05 -4.20 7.90
N PHE A 68 8.79 -3.77 7.77
CA PHE A 68 8.13 -3.65 6.47
C PHE A 68 7.51 -2.28 6.20
N ALA A 69 7.12 -1.51 7.22
CA ALA A 69 6.47 -0.21 7.01
C ALA A 69 7.34 0.76 6.18
N PRO A 70 8.69 0.84 6.37
CA PRO A 70 9.54 1.67 5.53
C PRO A 70 9.58 1.25 4.05
N ASN A 71 9.16 0.02 3.72
CA ASN A 71 9.10 -0.51 2.35
C ASN A 71 7.72 -0.38 1.70
N LEU A 72 6.76 0.28 2.37
CA LEU A 72 5.49 0.65 1.78
C LEU A 72 5.63 1.98 1.04
N SER A 73 5.28 1.98 -0.24
CA SER A 73 5.20 3.20 -1.05
C SER A 73 3.75 3.50 -1.42
N PHE A 74 3.46 4.76 -1.77
CA PHE A 74 2.13 5.20 -2.17
C PHE A 74 2.17 5.82 -3.56
N PHE A 75 1.06 5.68 -4.29
CA PHE A 75 0.90 6.28 -5.62
C PHE A 75 -0.49 6.88 -5.80
N PHE A 76 -0.56 8.21 -5.74
CA PHE A 76 -1.80 8.98 -5.87
C PHE A 76 -1.91 9.66 -7.25
N SER A 77 -3.13 9.95 -7.69
CA SER A 77 -3.43 10.86 -8.79
C SER A 77 -3.64 12.28 -8.27
N ASN A 78 -3.31 13.29 -9.08
CA ASN A 78 -3.55 14.70 -8.82
C ASN A 78 -4.52 15.26 -9.87
N GLY A 79 -5.44 16.12 -9.46
CA GLY A 79 -6.48 16.68 -10.32
C GLY A 79 -6.71 18.19 -10.10
N LEU A 80 -7.82 18.70 -10.62
CA LEU A 80 -8.20 20.11 -10.48
C LEU A 80 -9.13 20.38 -9.29
N ASP A 81 -9.63 19.34 -8.63
CA ASP A 81 -10.48 19.49 -7.45
C ASP A 81 -9.74 20.23 -6.30
N PRO A 82 -10.44 21.05 -5.49
CA PRO A 82 -9.84 21.86 -4.43
C PRO A 82 -8.99 21.06 -3.43
N GLU A 83 -9.36 19.81 -3.15
CA GLU A 83 -8.66 18.95 -2.19
C GLU A 83 -7.21 18.61 -2.62
N TYR A 84 -6.88 18.79 -3.91
CA TYR A 84 -5.53 18.61 -4.45
C TYR A 84 -4.72 19.90 -4.59
N THR A 85 -5.39 21.04 -4.69
CA THR A 85 -4.82 22.28 -5.26
C THR A 85 -4.41 23.31 -4.21
N VAL A 86 -4.18 22.86 -2.97
CA VAL A 86 -3.70 23.68 -1.85
C VAL A 86 -2.24 24.11 -1.98
#